data_AF-A0A5A9NLN5-F1
#
_entry.id   AF-A0A5A9NLN5-F1
#
_cell.length_a   1.000
_cell.length_b   1.000
_cell.length_c   1.000
_cell.angle_alpha   90.00
_cell.angle_beta   90.00
_cell.angle_gamma   90.00
#
_symmetry.space_group_name_H-M   'P 1'
#
loop_
_entity.id
_entity.type
_entity.pdbx_description
1 polymer ?
#
loop_
_entity_poly.entity_id
_entity_poly.type
_entity_poly.pdbx_seq_one_letter_code
_entity_poly.pdbx_strand_id
1 'polypeptide(L)'
;MAFKMVQSSFNATYMVLLGCVLVSLVSAKQGQKRICDTAFTISSDSVMPQAENADGNGNIHDRSLSPWTWIPKISSHRIPHVIFEAQCNTEYCSYPDSEVDERLNSIPIYQEMLVLKQDTQDRKCFRATFESVVVGCTCVQAKTS
;
A
#
# COMPACT_ATOMS: atom_id res chain seq x y z
N MET A 1 16.41 83.53 14.27
CA MET A 1 15.77 82.31 13.72
C MET A 1 16.60 81.12 14.18
N ALA A 2 16.06 80.26 15.04
CA ALA A 2 16.74 79.04 15.48
C ALA A 2 15.77 77.87 15.26
N PHE A 3 16.11 77.01 14.30
CA PHE A 3 15.43 75.73 14.08
C PHE A 3 15.79 74.81 15.26
N LYS A 4 14.80 74.48 16.12
CA LYS A 4 14.94 73.39 17.10
C LYS A 4 14.45 72.10 16.47
N MET A 5 15.39 71.16 16.36
CA MET A 5 15.23 69.76 15.98
C MET A 5 14.21 69.08 16.91
N VAL A 6 13.12 68.56 16.37
CA VAL A 6 12.18 67.69 17.11
C VAL A 6 12.85 66.32 17.23
N GLN A 7 13.40 66.04 18.41
CA GLN A 7 13.99 64.75 18.74
C GLN A 7 12.85 63.80 19.14
N SER A 8 12.56 62.83 18.27
CA SER A 8 11.54 61.80 18.48
C SER A 8 11.99 60.84 19.59
N SER A 9 11.27 60.83 20.71
CA SER A 9 11.42 59.83 21.77
C SER A 9 10.80 58.50 21.33
N PHE A 10 11.58 57.70 20.59
CA PHE A 10 11.25 56.31 20.31
C PHE A 10 11.28 55.51 21.62
N ASN A 11 10.09 55.28 22.20
CA ASN A 11 9.90 54.61 23.47
C ASN A 11 10.43 53.16 23.40
N ALA A 12 11.32 52.79 24.33
CA ALA A 12 11.92 51.46 24.42
C ALA A 12 10.89 50.32 24.44
N THR A 13 9.70 50.59 24.99
CA THR A 13 8.54 49.69 24.99
C THR A 13 8.10 49.30 23.58
N TYR A 14 8.18 50.22 22.62
CA TYR A 14 7.79 49.97 21.23
C TYR A 14 8.79 49.05 20.51
N MET A 15 10.08 49.21 20.81
CA MET A 15 11.14 48.34 20.30
C MET A 15 11.04 46.92 20.88
N VAL A 16 10.67 46.78 22.16
CA VAL A 16 10.43 45.48 22.79
C VAL A 16 9.22 44.79 22.18
N LEU A 17 8.12 45.51 21.94
CA LEU A 17 6.92 44.95 21.30
C LEU A 17 7.17 44.53 19.86
N LEU A 18 7.88 45.34 19.07
CA LEU A 18 8.31 44.97 17.72
C LEU A 18 9.21 43.74 17.73
N GLY A 19 10.14 43.65 18.69
CA GLY A 19 10.98 42.47 18.89
C GLY A 19 10.17 41.21 19.18
N CYS A 20 9.21 41.26 20.11
CA CYS A 20 8.36 40.13 20.45
C CYS A 20 7.45 39.67 19.30
N VAL A 21 6.89 40.61 18.53
CA VAL A 21 6.07 40.30 17.34
C VAL A 21 6.91 39.61 16.27
N LEU A 22 8.13 40.11 16.02
CA LEU A 22 9.05 39.48 15.08
C LEU A 22 9.44 38.07 15.53
N VAL A 23 9.80 37.87 16.81
CA VAL A 23 10.10 36.53 17.38
C VAL A 23 8.91 35.57 17.23
N SER A 24 7.68 36.06 17.39
CA SER A 24 6.47 35.24 17.25
C SER A 24 6.21 34.83 15.79
N LEU A 25 6.63 35.66 14.82
CA LEU A 25 6.60 35.32 13.38
C LEU A 25 7.73 34.35 12.98
N VAL A 26 8.83 34.30 13.73
CA VAL A 26 9.92 33.32 13.52
C VAL A 26 9.71 32.01 14.28
N SER A 27 8.65 31.88 15.10
CA SER A 27 8.21 30.59 15.62
C SER A 27 7.78 29.73 14.44
N ALA A 28 8.77 29.00 13.95
CA ALA A 28 8.72 28.10 12.84
C ALA A 28 7.46 27.25 12.93
N LYS A 29 6.87 26.97 11.77
CA LYS A 29 6.05 25.77 11.59
C LYS A 29 6.93 24.58 11.95
N GLN A 30 6.99 24.24 13.23
CA GLN A 30 7.63 23.04 13.72
C GLN A 30 6.72 21.93 13.22
N GLY A 31 7.04 21.44 12.02
CA GLY A 31 6.33 20.34 11.39
C GLY A 31 6.22 19.24 12.43
N GLN A 32 4.99 18.97 12.86
CA GLN A 32 4.70 18.03 13.91
C GLN A 32 5.21 16.68 13.40
N LYS A 33 6.36 16.23 13.92
CA LYS A 33 6.98 14.97 13.51
C LYS A 33 5.95 13.89 13.79
N ARG A 34 5.38 13.30 12.73
CA ARG A 34 4.37 12.26 12.88
C ARG A 34 5.03 11.07 13.58
N ILE A 35 4.64 10.84 14.82
CA ILE A 35 5.00 9.62 15.55
C ILE A 35 4.03 8.55 15.06
N CYS A 36 4.56 7.49 14.46
CA CYS A 36 3.80 6.30 14.13
C CYS A 36 4.01 5.23 15.20
N ASP A 37 3.02 4.35 15.35
CA ASP A 37 3.11 3.21 16.25
C ASP A 37 4.27 2.30 15.86
N THR A 38 5.03 1.85 16.86
CA THR A 38 6.20 0.98 16.65
C THR A 38 5.83 -0.50 16.56
N ALA A 39 4.60 -0.85 16.91
CA ALA A 39 4.12 -2.23 16.96
C ALA A 39 2.78 -2.37 16.24
N PHE A 40 2.66 -3.42 15.44
CA PHE A 40 1.41 -3.84 14.82
C PHE A 40 1.10 -5.26 15.29
N THR A 41 0.05 -5.41 16.09
CA THR A 41 -0.37 -6.70 16.65
C THR A 41 -1.42 -7.33 15.74
N ILE A 42 -1.08 -8.45 15.12
CA ILE A 42 -2.04 -9.31 14.41
C ILE A 42 -2.58 -10.31 15.42
N SER A 43 -3.87 -10.26 15.73
CA SER A 43 -4.51 -11.30 16.54
C SER A 43 -4.38 -12.64 15.81
N SER A 44 -3.72 -13.60 16.45
CA SER A 44 -3.40 -14.91 15.87
C SER A 44 -4.57 -15.88 15.82
N ASP A 45 -5.80 -15.42 16.04
CA ASP A 45 -6.99 -16.28 16.16
C ASP A 45 -7.41 -16.97 14.84
N SER A 46 -6.65 -16.79 13.75
CA SER A 46 -6.91 -17.42 12.45
C SER A 46 -5.67 -17.95 11.71
N VAL A 47 -4.49 -17.98 12.34
CA VAL A 47 -3.31 -18.58 11.70
C VAL A 47 -3.39 -20.09 11.83
N MET A 48 -4.02 -20.76 10.86
CA MET A 48 -3.78 -22.18 10.64
C MET A 48 -2.29 -22.35 10.32
N PRO A 49 -1.54 -23.16 11.09
CA PRO A 49 -0.22 -23.59 10.67
C PRO A 49 -0.43 -24.52 9.48
N GLN A 50 -0.42 -23.98 8.26
CA GLN A 50 -0.37 -24.80 7.05
C GLN A 50 0.90 -24.47 6.29
N ALA A 51 1.99 -25.06 6.76
CA ALA A 51 3.18 -25.26 5.95
C ALA A 51 3.93 -26.52 6.39
N GLU A 52 3.24 -27.65 6.55
CA GLU A 52 3.93 -28.94 6.67
C GLU A 52 3.37 -30.05 5.76
N ASN A 53 2.37 -29.79 4.90
CA ASN A 53 1.86 -30.78 3.92
C ASN A 53 1.27 -30.17 2.63
N ALA A 54 1.83 -29.07 2.09
CA ALA A 54 1.45 -28.61 0.74
C ALA A 54 2.09 -29.47 -0.39
N ASP A 55 2.76 -30.57 -0.02
CA ASP A 55 3.37 -31.53 -0.94
C ASP A 55 2.34 -32.39 -1.72
N GLY A 56 1.03 -32.22 -1.42
CA GLY A 56 -0.03 -33.06 -1.99
C GLY A 56 -0.55 -32.66 -3.37
N ASN A 57 -0.34 -31.43 -3.85
CA ASN A 57 -0.97 -30.95 -5.10
C ASN A 57 0.00 -30.55 -6.22
N GLY A 58 1.31 -30.57 -5.96
CA GLY A 58 2.34 -30.28 -6.97
C GLY A 58 2.11 -28.96 -7.72
N ASN A 59 2.28 -28.99 -9.04
CA ASN A 59 2.09 -27.85 -9.95
C ASN A 59 0.62 -27.61 -10.31
N ILE A 60 -0.23 -27.31 -9.32
CA ILE A 60 -1.67 -27.04 -9.51
C ILE A 60 -1.95 -26.01 -10.63
N HIS A 61 -1.10 -24.99 -10.76
CA HIS A 61 -1.23 -23.93 -11.75
C HIS A 61 -1.11 -24.42 -13.21
N ASP A 62 -0.38 -25.52 -13.44
CA ASP A 62 -0.24 -26.16 -14.75
C ASP A 62 -1.33 -27.21 -15.01
N ARG A 63 -1.82 -27.84 -13.94
CA ARG A 63 -2.79 -28.95 -13.99
C ARG A 63 -4.25 -28.51 -13.94
N SER A 64 -4.49 -27.22 -13.69
CA SER A 64 -5.82 -26.63 -13.69
C SER A 64 -6.42 -26.62 -15.10
N LEU A 65 -7.74 -26.79 -15.20
CA LEU A 65 -8.49 -26.54 -16.44
C LEU A 65 -8.45 -25.06 -16.86
N SER A 66 -8.12 -24.17 -15.93
CA SER A 66 -7.88 -22.75 -16.16
C SER A 66 -6.46 -22.44 -15.69
N PRO A 67 -5.42 -22.84 -16.45
CA PRO A 67 -4.03 -22.73 -16.01
C PRO A 67 -3.57 -21.27 -15.89
N TRP A 68 -2.57 -21.02 -15.05
CA TRP A 68 -2.05 -19.67 -14.82
C TRP A 68 -0.53 -19.64 -14.65
N THR A 69 0.04 -18.47 -14.90
CA THR A 69 1.45 -18.18 -14.65
C THR A 69 1.58 -17.22 -13.47
N TRP A 70 2.64 -17.38 -12.67
CA TRP A 70 2.93 -16.47 -11.56
C TRP A 70 3.70 -15.24 -12.04
N ILE A 71 3.15 -14.05 -11.81
CA ILE A 71 3.73 -12.77 -12.17
C ILE A 71 4.20 -12.06 -10.90
N PRO A 72 5.50 -11.77 -10.74
CA PRO A 72 6.00 -11.04 -9.57
C PRO A 72 5.59 -9.56 -9.64
N LYS A 73 4.88 -9.09 -8.61
CA LYS A 73 4.53 -7.69 -8.38
C LYS A 73 5.45 -7.08 -7.33
N ILE A 74 6.44 -6.32 -7.80
CA ILE A 74 7.48 -5.72 -6.96
C ILE A 74 7.08 -4.31 -6.55
N SER A 75 7.14 -4.02 -5.24
CA SER A 75 6.98 -2.68 -4.68
C SER A 75 8.01 -2.47 -3.57
N SER A 76 8.94 -1.54 -3.77
CA SER A 76 9.98 -1.20 -2.79
C SER A 76 9.43 -0.49 -1.54
N HIS A 77 8.19 -0.01 -1.60
CA HIS A 77 7.53 0.77 -0.56
C HIS A 77 6.39 -0.01 0.11
N ARG A 78 6.43 -1.34 0.05
CA ARG A 78 5.41 -2.22 0.63
C ARG A 78 6.06 -3.47 1.22
N ILE A 79 5.54 -3.97 2.34
CA ILE A 79 5.88 -5.28 2.89
C ILE A 79 4.65 -6.20 2.73
N PRO A 80 4.79 -7.39 2.12
CA PRO A 80 6.00 -7.91 1.46
C PRO A 80 6.33 -7.14 0.16
N HIS A 81 7.63 -7.09 -0.15
CA HIS A 81 8.16 -6.35 -1.31
C HIS A 81 7.74 -7.00 -2.63
N VAL A 82 7.66 -8.32 -2.67
CA VAL A 82 7.24 -9.11 -3.84
C VAL A 82 5.99 -9.89 -3.46
N ILE A 83 4.95 -9.76 -4.28
CA ILE A 83 3.75 -10.60 -4.23
C ILE A 83 3.65 -11.28 -5.59
N PHE A 84 3.51 -12.60 -5.64
CA PHE A 84 3.24 -13.30 -6.89
C PHE A 84 1.74 -13.33 -7.13
N GLU A 85 1.31 -12.75 -8.24
CA GLU A 85 -0.09 -12.77 -8.68
C GLU A 85 -0.25 -13.76 -9.83
N ALA A 86 -1.34 -14.52 -9.82
CA ALA A 86 -1.70 -15.39 -10.92
C ALA A 86 -2.19 -14.57 -12.13
N GLN A 87 -1.76 -14.96 -13.32
CA GLN A 87 -2.30 -14.49 -14.60
C GLN A 87 -2.81 -15.71 -15.37
N CYS A 88 -4.11 -15.74 -15.67
CA CYS A 88 -4.70 -16.83 -16.44
C CYS A 88 -4.05 -16.89 -17.83
N ASN A 89 -3.65 -18.09 -18.25
CA ASN A 89 -2.91 -18.27 -19.49
C ASN A 89 -3.81 -18.09 -20.73
N THR A 90 -5.09 -18.37 -20.59
CA THR A 90 -6.11 -18.31 -21.65
C THR A 90 -7.39 -17.68 -21.11
N GLU A 91 -8.21 -17.08 -21.99
CA GLU A 91 -9.54 -16.55 -21.63
C GLU A 91 -10.56 -17.66 -21.37
N TYR A 92 -10.37 -18.80 -22.01
CA TYR A 92 -11.23 -19.97 -21.93
C TYR A 92 -10.56 -21.11 -21.18
N CYS A 93 -11.33 -22.11 -20.74
CA CYS A 93 -10.77 -23.29 -20.11
C CYS A 93 -10.22 -24.29 -21.13
N SER A 94 -9.18 -25.02 -20.75
CA SER A 94 -8.54 -26.07 -21.54
C SER A 94 -8.80 -27.45 -20.93
N TYR A 95 -9.04 -28.45 -21.78
CA TYR A 95 -8.98 -29.86 -21.40
C TYR A 95 -7.69 -30.48 -21.97
N PRO A 96 -7.15 -31.53 -21.32
CA PRO A 96 -5.91 -32.18 -21.76
C PRO A 96 -5.93 -32.69 -23.21
N ASP A 97 -7.12 -33.05 -23.72
CA ASP A 97 -7.30 -33.74 -25.00
C ASP A 97 -8.24 -33.02 -25.98
N SER A 98 -8.65 -31.77 -25.72
CA SER A 98 -9.60 -31.05 -26.60
C SER A 98 -9.15 -29.64 -26.95
N GLU A 99 -9.73 -29.13 -28.05
CA GLU A 99 -9.76 -27.69 -28.31
C GLU A 99 -10.45 -26.95 -27.16
N VAL A 100 -10.13 -25.67 -27.07
CA VAL A 100 -10.68 -24.70 -26.12
C VAL A 100 -12.21 -24.78 -26.08
N ASP A 101 -12.81 -24.94 -24.90
CA ASP A 101 -14.28 -24.91 -24.76
C ASP A 101 -14.76 -23.48 -24.55
N GLU A 102 -15.23 -22.82 -25.62
CA GLU A 102 -15.73 -21.43 -25.59
C GLU A 102 -16.95 -21.24 -24.66
N ARG A 103 -17.57 -22.32 -24.18
CA ARG A 103 -18.66 -22.26 -23.19
C ARG A 103 -18.15 -22.10 -21.77
N LEU A 104 -16.84 -22.18 -21.54
CA LEU A 104 -16.19 -22.10 -20.25
C LEU A 104 -15.10 -21.03 -20.24
N ASN A 105 -15.14 -20.13 -19.27
CA ASN A 105 -14.18 -19.04 -19.13
C ASN A 105 -13.22 -19.29 -17.97
N SER A 106 -11.96 -18.99 -18.20
CA SER A 106 -10.93 -18.89 -17.18
C SER A 106 -11.00 -17.51 -16.54
N ILE A 107 -11.28 -17.44 -15.24
CA ILE A 107 -11.40 -16.17 -14.50
C ILE A 107 -10.46 -16.13 -13.30
N PRO A 108 -9.89 -14.96 -12.96
CA PRO A 108 -9.04 -14.80 -11.80
C PRO A 108 -9.81 -14.93 -10.48
N ILE A 109 -9.18 -15.54 -9.46
CA ILE A 109 -9.65 -15.57 -8.07
C ILE A 109 -8.91 -14.51 -7.27
N TYR A 110 -9.65 -13.61 -6.63
CA TYR A 110 -9.11 -12.55 -5.79
C TYR A 110 -9.15 -12.91 -4.31
N GLN A 111 -8.10 -12.52 -3.58
CA GLN A 111 -8.02 -12.63 -2.13
C GLN A 111 -7.50 -11.30 -1.55
N GLU A 112 -8.13 -10.83 -0.48
CA GLU A 112 -7.63 -9.68 0.27
C GLU A 112 -6.43 -10.10 1.13
N MET A 113 -5.28 -9.50 0.85
CA MET A 113 -4.02 -9.73 1.55
C MET A 113 -3.65 -8.48 2.35
N LEU A 114 -3.34 -8.67 3.64
CA LEU A 114 -2.81 -7.59 4.44
C LEU A 114 -1.37 -7.26 4.03
N VAL A 115 -1.10 -5.98 3.78
CA VAL A 115 0.22 -5.44 3.43
C VAL A 115 0.51 -4.20 4.27
N LEU A 116 1.80 -3.90 4.44
CA LEU A 116 2.24 -2.65 5.06
C LEU A 116 2.77 -1.71 3.98
N LYS A 117 2.12 -0.57 3.75
CA LYS A 117 2.58 0.46 2.81
C LYS A 117 3.40 1.51 3.53
N GLN A 118 4.59 1.80 3.02
CA GLN A 118 5.47 2.82 3.55
C GLN A 118 4.88 4.22 3.28
N ASP A 119 4.86 5.07 4.30
CA ASP A 119 4.37 6.44 4.18
C ASP A 119 5.30 7.27 3.27
N THR A 120 4.72 8.15 2.46
CA THR A 120 5.47 8.95 1.47
C THR A 120 6.19 10.15 2.09
N GLN A 121 5.70 10.65 3.22
CA GLN A 121 6.26 11.80 3.93
C GLN A 121 7.27 11.36 5.00
N ASP A 122 6.97 10.27 5.72
CA ASP A 122 7.91 9.65 6.66
C ASP A 122 8.19 8.20 6.27
N ARG A 123 9.32 7.99 5.58
CA ARG A 123 9.76 6.66 5.12
C ARG A 123 10.01 5.67 6.27
N LYS A 124 9.98 6.09 7.53
CA LYS A 124 10.10 5.17 8.68
C LYS A 124 8.75 4.61 9.13
N CYS A 125 7.66 5.21 8.67
CA CYS A 125 6.31 4.83 9.05
C CYS A 125 5.65 3.95 7.99
N PHE A 126 4.80 3.03 8.46
CA PHE A 126 4.02 2.14 7.62
C PHE A 126 2.55 2.20 8.01
N ARG A 127 1.68 1.95 7.04
CA ARG A 127 0.24 1.80 7.24
C ARG A 127 -0.18 0.40 6.82
N ALA A 128 -0.88 -0.31 7.70
CA ALA A 128 -1.55 -1.56 7.38
C ALA A 128 -2.75 -1.31 6.45
N THR A 129 -2.78 -2.01 5.31
CA THR A 129 -3.86 -1.94 4.31
C THR A 129 -4.11 -3.31 3.74
N PHE A 130 -5.28 -3.55 3.17
CA PHE A 130 -5.52 -4.73 2.33
C PHE A 130 -5.25 -4.39 0.86
N GLU A 131 -4.65 -5.33 0.14
CA GLU A 131 -4.53 -5.34 -1.31
C GLU A 131 -5.23 -6.59 -1.86
N SER A 132 -6.00 -6.39 -2.95
CA SER A 132 -6.63 -7.49 -3.67
C SER A 132 -5.60 -8.17 -4.55
N VAL A 133 -5.28 -9.43 -4.24
CA VAL A 133 -4.24 -10.23 -4.92
C VAL A 133 -4.90 -11.38 -5.67
N VAL A 134 -4.47 -11.60 -6.92
CA VAL A 134 -4.93 -12.76 -7.69
C VAL A 134 -4.16 -14.00 -7.27
N VAL A 135 -4.83 -14.99 -6.68
CA VAL A 135 -4.20 -16.19 -6.11
C VAL A 135 -4.28 -17.42 -7.00
N GLY A 136 -5.03 -17.34 -8.10
CA GLY A 136 -5.18 -18.41 -9.07
C GLY A 136 -6.25 -18.07 -10.09
N CYS A 137 -6.54 -19.02 -10.97
CA CYS A 137 -7.65 -18.94 -11.89
C CYS A 137 -8.60 -20.12 -11.69
N THR A 138 -9.88 -19.92 -11.98
CA THR A 138 -10.90 -20.96 -11.97
C THR A 138 -11.68 -20.99 -13.28
N CYS A 139 -12.25 -22.15 -13.57
CA CYS A 139 -13.07 -22.39 -14.74
C CYS A 139 -14.54 -22.24 -14.38
N VAL A 140 -15.26 -21.39 -15.11
CA VAL A 140 -16.69 -21.15 -14.91
C VAL A 140 -17.46 -21.25 -16.21
N GLN A 141 -18.76 -21.52 -16.14
CA GLN A 141 -19.63 -21.42 -17.30
C GLN A 141 -19.68 -19.97 -17.82
N ALA A 142 -19.53 -19.79 -19.13
CA ALA A 142 -19.67 -18.51 -19.77
C ALA A 142 -21.09 -17.96 -19.53
N LYS A 143 -21.19 -16.64 -19.33
CA LYS A 143 -22.49 -15.97 -19.23
C LYS A 143 -23.16 -16.05 -20.59
N THR A 144 -24.28 -16.75 -20.69
CA THR A 144 -25.22 -16.59 -21.80
C THR A 144 -25.81 -15.18 -21.72
N SER A 145 -25.63 -14.38 -22.77
CA SER A 145 -26.32 -13.09 -22.94
C SER A 145 -27.83 -13.24 -23.02
#